data_AF-A0A212S2N5-F1
#
_entry.id   AF-A0A212S2N5-F1
#
_cell.length_a   1.000
_cell.length_b   1.000
_cell.length_c   1.000
_cell.angle_alpha   90.00
_cell.angle_beta   90.00
_cell.angle_gamma   90.00
#
_symmetry.space_group_name_H-M   'P 1'
#
loop_
_entity.id
_entity.type
_entity.pdbx_description
1 polymer ?
#
loop_
_entity_poly.entity_id
_entity_poly.type
_entity_poly.pdbx_seq_one_letter_code
_entity_poly.pdbx_strand_id
1 'polypeptide(L)'
;MSDIWFKVGEATDFSNSEATIAMPEVLIGSVKGPVGQAFASMMGQVEGHTRMFVVRDCNQLVKPAAMMTTKATIRSARYVEFLGGVVQAAIGDAILDSVIEGVIPKDETETLCMIVMVWLDPSCGEETTEVDKKELYRSNYDATKLAIGRAMRGEPSIDELIANRKSVKHYALEDVVEY
;
A
#
# COMPACT_ATOMS: atom_id res chain seq x y z
N MET A 1 4.02 -22.06 -13.61
CA MET A 1 4.12 -21.01 -12.58
C MET A 1 2.94 -21.18 -11.65
N SER A 2 3.13 -21.02 -10.34
CA SER A 2 2.03 -21.07 -9.38
C SER A 2 1.08 -19.91 -9.64
N ASP A 3 -0.21 -20.20 -9.82
CA ASP A 3 -1.23 -19.18 -10.11
C ASP A 3 -1.31 -18.16 -8.95
N ILE A 4 -0.94 -16.90 -9.20
CA ILE A 4 -1.06 -15.81 -8.22
C ILE A 4 -2.54 -15.41 -8.15
N TRP A 5 -3.30 -16.17 -7.37
CA TRP A 5 -4.76 -16.04 -7.31
C TRP A 5 -5.22 -14.96 -6.33
N PHE A 6 -4.66 -14.98 -5.12
CA PHE A 6 -5.02 -14.09 -4.02
C PHE A 6 -3.85 -14.03 -3.02
N LYS A 7 -3.12 -12.92 -3.02
CA LYS A 7 -1.98 -12.67 -2.14
C LYS A 7 -2.19 -11.35 -1.41
N VAL A 8 -1.95 -11.36 -0.10
CA VAL A 8 -2.10 -10.18 0.76
C VAL A 8 -0.80 -9.90 1.47
N GLY A 9 -0.49 -8.63 1.66
CA GLY A 9 0.67 -8.20 2.42
C GLY A 9 0.43 -6.84 3.07
N GLU A 10 1.14 -6.60 4.16
CA GLU A 10 1.18 -5.32 4.84
C GLU A 10 2.62 -5.01 5.20
N ALA A 11 2.90 -3.71 5.38
CA ALA A 11 4.07 -3.26 6.10
C ALA A 11 3.75 -1.95 6.81
N THR A 12 4.54 -1.64 7.84
CA THR A 12 4.56 -0.31 8.46
C THR A 12 5.99 0.19 8.52
N ASP A 13 6.23 1.40 7.98
CA ASP A 13 7.45 2.17 8.21
C ASP A 13 7.11 3.28 9.22
N PHE A 14 7.57 3.08 10.46
CA PHE A 14 7.55 4.10 11.50
C PHE A 14 8.65 5.09 11.22
N SER A 15 8.34 6.05 10.35
CA SER A 15 9.22 7.15 9.96
C SER A 15 9.47 8.13 11.12
N ASN A 16 10.27 9.15 10.86
CA ASN A 16 10.68 10.12 11.87
C ASN A 16 9.56 11.09 12.34
N SER A 17 8.38 11.08 11.71
CA SER A 17 7.23 11.91 12.11
C SER A 17 5.90 11.25 11.76
N GLU A 18 4.85 11.52 12.55
CA GLU A 18 3.50 10.95 12.32
C GLU A 18 2.99 11.20 10.89
N ALA A 19 3.19 12.42 10.38
CA ALA A 19 2.80 12.82 9.02
C ALA A 19 3.46 11.99 7.90
N THR A 20 4.55 11.28 8.19
CA THR A 20 5.30 10.50 7.21
C THR A 20 5.21 9.00 7.43
N ILE A 21 4.48 8.53 8.45
CA ILE A 21 4.30 7.10 8.70
C ILE A 21 3.54 6.48 7.52
N ALA A 22 4.03 5.37 7.00
CA ALA A 22 3.41 4.65 5.90
C ALA A 22 2.94 3.27 6.37
N MET A 23 1.67 2.94 6.08
CA MET A 23 1.07 1.65 6.43
C MET A 23 0.27 1.08 5.24
N PRO A 24 0.90 0.72 4.11
CA PRO A 24 0.21 0.13 2.98
C PRO A 24 -0.31 -1.28 3.30
N GLU A 25 -1.52 -1.57 2.83
CA GLU A 25 -2.06 -2.92 2.71
C GLU A 25 -2.25 -3.22 1.23
N VAL A 26 -1.68 -4.32 0.75
CA VAL A 26 -1.72 -4.71 -0.66
C VAL A 26 -2.48 -6.02 -0.85
N LEU A 27 -3.30 -6.06 -1.89
CA LEU A 27 -3.93 -7.27 -2.42
C LEU A 27 -3.48 -7.44 -3.87
N ILE A 28 -2.93 -8.60 -4.22
CA ILE A 28 -2.40 -8.94 -5.55
C ILE A 28 -3.08 -10.21 -6.03
N GLY A 29 -3.54 -10.24 -7.28
CA GLY A 29 -4.09 -11.46 -7.85
C GLY A 29 -4.55 -11.34 -9.31
N SER A 30 -4.99 -12.47 -9.84
CA SER A 30 -5.45 -12.60 -11.23
C SER A 30 -6.59 -11.64 -11.57
N VAL A 31 -6.51 -11.02 -12.75
CA VAL A 31 -7.60 -10.20 -13.33
C VAL A 31 -8.85 -11.02 -13.62
N LYS A 32 -8.73 -12.36 -13.71
CA LYS A 32 -9.86 -13.29 -13.91
C LYS A 32 -10.46 -13.78 -12.59
N GLY A 33 -9.87 -13.40 -11.46
CA GLY A 33 -10.23 -13.87 -10.13
C GLY A 33 -10.95 -12.82 -9.28
N PRO A 34 -11.09 -13.08 -7.96
CA PRO A 34 -11.77 -12.17 -7.03
C PRO A 34 -11.10 -10.80 -6.94
N VAL A 35 -9.78 -10.72 -7.11
CA VAL A 35 -9.04 -9.45 -7.12
C VAL A 35 -9.44 -8.60 -8.32
N GLY A 36 -9.51 -9.20 -9.53
CA GLY A 36 -10.00 -8.54 -10.73
C GLY A 36 -11.44 -8.05 -10.62
N GLN A 37 -12.33 -8.86 -10.03
CA GLN A 37 -13.72 -8.46 -9.77
C GLN A 37 -13.80 -7.27 -8.80
N ALA A 38 -13.04 -7.31 -7.70
CA ALA A 38 -12.99 -6.22 -6.73
C ALA A 38 -12.44 -4.93 -7.37
N PHE A 39 -11.34 -5.04 -8.13
CA PHE A 39 -10.75 -3.93 -8.87
C PHE A 39 -11.75 -3.27 -9.82
N ALA A 40 -12.46 -4.07 -10.63
CA ALA A 40 -13.47 -3.56 -11.56
C ALA A 40 -14.63 -2.88 -10.82
N SER A 41 -15.04 -3.42 -9.67
CA SER A 41 -16.10 -2.86 -8.84
C SER A 41 -15.70 -1.53 -8.18
N MET A 42 -14.39 -1.30 -8.00
CA MET A 42 -13.84 -0.06 -7.44
C MET A 42 -13.79 1.11 -8.43
N MET A 43 -14.16 0.92 -9.71
CA MET A 43 -14.19 1.99 -10.71
C MET A 43 -15.21 3.10 -10.40
N GLY A 44 -16.14 2.89 -9.47
CA GLY A 44 -17.02 3.94 -8.94
C GLY A 44 -16.39 4.70 -7.76
N GLN A 45 -16.63 6.02 -7.70
CA GLN A 45 -16.13 6.88 -6.63
C GLN A 45 -16.99 6.81 -5.37
N VAL A 46 -16.37 7.02 -4.22
CA VAL A 46 -17.02 7.13 -2.91
C VAL A 46 -16.56 8.42 -2.25
N GLU A 47 -17.52 9.19 -1.73
CA GLU A 47 -17.23 10.43 -1.02
C GLU A 47 -16.27 10.17 0.16
N GLY A 48 -15.22 10.97 0.26
CA GLY A 48 -14.19 10.85 1.29
C GLY A 48 -13.16 9.72 1.08
N HIS A 49 -13.39 8.79 0.15
CA HIS A 49 -12.49 7.66 -0.14
C HIS A 49 -12.36 7.48 -1.66
N THR A 50 -11.70 8.43 -2.30
CA THR A 50 -11.43 8.40 -3.74
C THR A 50 -10.64 7.14 -4.09
N ARG A 51 -11.01 6.54 -5.22
CA ARG A 51 -10.36 5.35 -5.77
C ARG A 51 -9.77 5.74 -7.11
N MET A 52 -8.46 5.61 -7.24
CA MET A 52 -7.76 6.02 -8.46
C MET A 52 -6.70 5.02 -8.85
N PHE A 53 -6.38 4.95 -10.13
CA PHE A 53 -5.25 4.15 -10.57
C PHE A 53 -3.96 4.69 -9.98
N VAL A 54 -3.02 3.81 -9.68
CA VAL A 54 -1.64 4.20 -9.41
C VAL A 54 -0.97 4.48 -10.74
N VAL A 55 -0.39 5.66 -10.90
CA VAL A 55 0.45 6.00 -12.04
C VAL A 55 1.86 6.39 -11.57
N ARG A 56 2.88 6.13 -12.38
CA ARG A 56 4.23 6.68 -12.18
C ARG A 56 4.25 8.19 -12.41
N ASP A 57 3.53 8.61 -13.44
CA ASP A 57 3.31 10.00 -13.85
C ASP A 57 2.10 10.05 -14.80
N CYS A 58 1.71 11.25 -15.24
CA CYS A 58 0.70 11.46 -16.28
C CYS A 58 0.97 10.57 -17.50
N ASN A 59 -0.03 9.79 -17.91
CA ASN A 59 0.05 8.85 -19.04
C ASN A 59 1.06 7.69 -18.84
N GLN A 60 1.46 7.38 -17.59
CA GLN A 60 2.38 6.29 -17.25
C GLN A 60 1.75 5.37 -16.18
N LEU A 61 0.70 4.63 -16.57
CA LEU A 61 0.05 3.65 -15.70
C LEU A 61 1.02 2.52 -15.32
N VAL A 62 1.07 2.15 -14.04
CA VAL A 62 1.92 1.03 -13.58
C VAL A 62 1.37 -0.31 -14.07
N LYS A 63 2.28 -1.28 -14.16
CA LYS A 63 1.96 -2.69 -14.43
C LYS A 63 2.58 -3.55 -13.32
N PRO A 64 1.85 -4.52 -12.73
CA PRO A 64 0.43 -4.82 -12.96
C PRO A 64 -0.48 -3.64 -12.61
N ALA A 65 -1.66 -3.58 -13.24
CA ALA A 65 -2.57 -2.46 -13.03
C ALA A 65 -2.98 -2.40 -11.55
N ALA A 66 -2.84 -1.23 -10.93
CA ALA A 66 -3.07 -1.04 -9.51
C ALA A 66 -4.10 0.06 -9.24
N MET A 67 -5.00 -0.19 -8.31
CA MET A 67 -5.98 0.77 -7.77
C MET A 67 -5.52 1.15 -6.37
N MET A 68 -5.46 2.43 -6.04
CA MET A 68 -5.24 2.89 -4.66
C MET A 68 -6.48 3.58 -4.09
N THR A 69 -6.67 3.43 -2.78
CA THR A 69 -7.73 4.08 -1.99
C THR A 69 -7.20 4.43 -0.60
N THR A 70 -7.85 5.39 0.08
CA THR A 70 -7.44 5.84 1.40
C THR A 70 -8.09 5.05 2.53
N LYS A 71 -7.33 4.81 3.61
CA LYS A 71 -7.85 4.33 4.90
C LYS A 71 -8.49 5.45 5.71
N ALA A 72 -7.94 6.66 5.62
CA ALA A 72 -8.49 7.86 6.24
C ALA A 72 -9.43 8.62 5.30
N THR A 73 -10.43 9.30 5.86
CA THR A 73 -11.36 10.13 5.10
C THR A 73 -10.66 11.40 4.61
N ILE A 74 -10.71 11.65 3.30
CA ILE A 74 -10.20 12.87 2.66
C ILE A 74 -11.10 14.05 3.04
N ARG A 75 -10.51 15.12 3.59
CA ARG A 75 -11.24 16.33 4.02
C ARG A 75 -10.74 17.64 3.42
N SER A 76 -9.58 17.65 2.75
CA SER A 76 -9.00 18.88 2.20
C SER A 76 -8.25 18.65 0.90
N ALA A 77 -8.12 19.71 0.09
CA ALA A 77 -7.34 19.68 -1.15
C ALA A 77 -5.85 19.41 -0.87
N ARG A 78 -5.30 19.96 0.21
CA ARG A 78 -3.91 19.71 0.65
C ARG A 78 -3.65 18.21 0.86
N TYR A 79 -4.59 17.49 1.48
CA TYR A 79 -4.48 16.05 1.63
C TYR A 79 -4.43 15.34 0.26
N VAL A 80 -5.28 15.76 -0.69
CA VAL A 80 -5.32 15.23 -2.05
C VAL A 80 -4.00 15.48 -2.79
N GLU A 81 -3.36 16.64 -2.60
CA GLU A 81 -2.07 16.97 -3.20
C GLU A 81 -0.95 16.02 -2.75
N PHE A 82 -0.90 15.67 -1.46
CA PHE A 82 0.07 14.70 -0.96
C PHE A 82 -0.25 13.28 -1.42
N LEU A 83 -1.52 12.87 -1.33
CA LEU A 83 -1.99 11.55 -1.73
C LEU A 83 -1.74 11.28 -3.23
N GLY A 84 -2.21 12.19 -4.08
CA GLY A 84 -2.10 12.10 -5.54
C GLY A 84 -0.74 12.50 -6.09
N GLY A 85 0.09 13.19 -5.29
CA GLY A 85 1.45 13.55 -5.65
C GLY A 85 2.46 12.55 -5.10
N VAL A 86 3.11 12.92 -4.00
CA VAL A 86 4.28 12.22 -3.45
C VAL A 86 3.98 10.76 -3.11
N VAL A 87 2.83 10.49 -2.48
CA VAL A 87 2.47 9.14 -2.04
C VAL A 87 2.20 8.22 -3.23
N GLN A 88 1.42 8.68 -4.21
CA GLN A 88 1.16 7.93 -5.45
C GLN A 88 2.43 7.69 -6.28
N ALA A 89 3.36 8.64 -6.31
CA ALA A 89 4.64 8.44 -6.99
C ALA A 89 5.46 7.32 -6.32
N ALA A 90 5.56 7.35 -4.98
CA ALA A 90 6.29 6.36 -4.18
C ALA A 90 5.72 4.94 -4.34
N ILE A 91 4.43 4.77 -4.00
CA ILE A 91 3.43 4.14 -4.86
C ILE A 91 3.90 3.31 -6.06
N GLY A 92 3.86 3.99 -7.21
CA GLY A 92 4.17 3.40 -8.49
C GLY A 92 5.64 3.04 -8.67
N ASP A 93 6.58 3.75 -8.04
CA ASP A 93 8.00 3.38 -8.03
C ASP A 93 8.20 2.01 -7.37
N ALA A 94 7.59 1.79 -6.21
CA ALA A 94 7.70 0.52 -5.49
C ALA A 94 7.14 -0.65 -6.31
N ILE A 95 6.02 -0.45 -7.02
CA ILE A 95 5.45 -1.46 -7.92
C ILE A 95 6.39 -1.74 -9.09
N LEU A 96 6.88 -0.70 -9.76
CA LEU A 96 7.77 -0.86 -10.92
C LEU A 96 9.07 -1.56 -10.54
N ASP A 97 9.68 -1.15 -9.43
CA ASP A 97 10.91 -1.77 -8.93
C ASP A 97 10.68 -3.22 -8.50
N SER A 98 9.51 -3.55 -7.94
CA SER A 98 9.14 -4.94 -7.64
C SER A 98 9.06 -5.81 -8.89
N VAL A 99 8.71 -5.24 -10.05
CA VAL A 99 8.77 -5.95 -11.35
C VAL A 99 10.21 -6.05 -11.86
N ILE A 100 11.00 -4.98 -11.76
CA ILE A 100 12.42 -4.96 -12.17
C ILE A 100 13.21 -6.02 -11.40
N GLU A 101 12.96 -6.15 -10.10
CA GLU A 101 13.62 -7.11 -9.21
C GLU A 101 13.06 -8.54 -9.32
N GLY A 102 11.98 -8.74 -10.09
CA GLY A 102 11.35 -10.05 -10.27
C GLY A 102 10.53 -10.54 -9.07
N VAL A 103 10.26 -9.68 -8.08
CA VAL A 103 9.32 -9.98 -6.98
C VAL A 103 7.92 -10.19 -7.54
N ILE A 104 7.51 -9.33 -8.48
CA ILE A 104 6.35 -9.56 -9.34
C ILE A 104 6.89 -10.08 -10.69
N PRO A 105 6.47 -11.28 -11.15
CA PRO A 105 6.92 -11.81 -12.43
C PRO A 105 6.54 -10.88 -13.59
N LYS A 106 7.53 -10.45 -14.37
CA LYS A 106 7.35 -9.49 -15.48
C LYS A 106 6.38 -10.01 -16.56
N ASP A 107 6.35 -11.31 -16.79
CA ASP A 107 5.47 -11.97 -17.76
C ASP A 107 4.02 -12.13 -17.28
N GLU A 108 3.75 -11.93 -15.99
CA GLU A 108 2.40 -11.98 -15.41
C GLU A 108 1.77 -10.60 -15.21
N THR A 109 2.47 -9.50 -15.49
CA THR A 109 1.98 -8.14 -15.20
C THR A 109 0.71 -7.75 -15.97
N GLU A 110 0.43 -8.40 -17.09
CA GLU A 110 -0.80 -8.19 -17.87
C GLU A 110 -1.97 -9.06 -17.40
N THR A 111 -1.70 -10.07 -16.59
CA THR A 111 -2.72 -11.00 -16.06
C THR A 111 -2.99 -10.80 -14.57
N LEU A 112 -2.22 -9.94 -13.92
CA LEU A 112 -2.39 -9.56 -12.52
C LEU A 112 -2.92 -8.13 -12.38
N CYS A 113 -3.58 -7.88 -11.26
CA CYS A 113 -3.97 -6.56 -10.79
C CYS A 113 -3.73 -6.44 -9.28
N MET A 114 -3.71 -5.20 -8.81
CA MET A 114 -3.45 -4.87 -7.42
C MET A 114 -4.48 -3.89 -6.86
N ILE A 115 -4.74 -4.00 -5.56
CA ILE A 115 -5.45 -3.00 -4.76
C ILE A 115 -4.53 -2.60 -3.62
N VAL A 116 -4.33 -1.30 -3.42
CA VAL A 116 -3.47 -0.73 -2.38
C VAL A 116 -4.29 0.19 -1.49
N MET A 117 -4.42 -0.15 -0.21
CA MET A 117 -5.05 0.72 0.78
C MET A 117 -3.98 1.52 1.51
N VAL A 118 -4.12 2.84 1.48
CA VAL A 118 -3.08 3.79 1.87
C VAL A 118 -3.45 4.50 3.16
N TRP A 119 -2.56 4.44 4.14
CA TRP A 119 -2.55 5.38 5.25
C TRP A 119 -1.74 6.61 4.86
N LEU A 120 -2.38 7.77 4.91
CA LEU A 120 -1.72 9.08 4.96
C LEU A 120 -2.37 9.81 6.12
N ASP A 121 -1.54 10.32 7.03
CA ASP A 121 -2.03 10.91 8.26
C ASP A 121 -2.99 12.09 7.98
N PRO A 122 -4.16 12.15 8.64
CA PRO A 122 -5.11 13.24 8.43
C PRO A 122 -4.52 14.64 8.65
N SER A 123 -3.53 14.78 9.54
CA SER A 123 -2.85 16.04 9.81
C SER A 123 -2.12 16.59 8.59
N CYS A 124 -1.76 15.77 7.60
CA CYS A 124 -1.20 16.25 6.33
C CYS A 124 -2.17 17.19 5.59
N GLY A 125 -3.46 17.09 5.87
CA GLY A 125 -4.49 17.98 5.34
C GLY A 125 -4.57 19.35 6.03
N GLU A 126 -3.88 19.53 7.15
CA GLU A 126 -3.86 20.77 7.95
C GLU A 126 -2.71 21.68 7.53
N GLU A 127 -2.93 23.00 7.52
CA GLU A 127 -1.91 23.98 7.12
C GLU A 127 -0.75 24.07 8.12
N THR A 128 -1.01 23.76 9.38
CA THR A 128 -0.03 23.80 10.48
C THR A 128 0.93 22.63 10.48
N THR A 129 0.65 21.59 9.71
CA THR A 129 1.46 20.37 9.66
C THR A 129 2.54 20.49 8.60
N GLU A 130 3.79 20.59 9.03
CA GLU A 130 4.93 20.47 8.14
C GLU A 130 5.11 19.02 7.70
N VAL A 131 5.19 18.79 6.38
CA VAL A 131 5.31 17.46 5.79
C VAL A 131 6.62 17.39 5.01
N ASP A 132 7.58 16.62 5.53
CA ASP A 132 8.80 16.31 4.78
C ASP A 132 8.46 15.39 3.60
N LYS A 133 8.42 15.97 2.40
CA LYS A 133 8.09 15.25 1.16
C LYS A 133 9.10 14.15 0.81
N LYS A 134 10.38 14.31 1.17
CA LYS A 134 11.40 13.28 0.89
C LYS A 134 11.18 12.08 1.78
N GLU A 135 10.94 12.33 3.05
CA GLU A 135 10.66 11.26 4.00
C GLU A 135 9.31 10.59 3.71
N LEU A 136 8.28 11.36 3.37
CA LEU A 136 6.98 10.84 2.94
C LEU A 136 7.10 9.93 1.72
N TYR A 137 7.93 10.31 0.74
CA TYR A 137 8.23 9.46 -0.41
C TYR A 137 8.93 8.17 0.04
N ARG A 138 10.01 8.29 0.81
CA ARG A 138 10.85 7.16 1.24
C ARG A 138 10.03 6.13 1.99
N SER A 139 9.28 6.54 3.01
CA SER A 139 8.49 5.64 3.85
C SER A 139 7.41 4.92 3.04
N ASN A 140 6.68 5.63 2.17
CA ASN A 140 5.66 5.01 1.33
C ASN A 140 6.27 4.05 0.30
N TYR A 141 7.43 4.38 -0.27
CA TYR A 141 8.14 3.52 -1.21
C TYR A 141 8.62 2.24 -0.52
N ASP A 142 9.35 2.38 0.60
CA ASP A 142 9.94 1.26 1.33
C ASP A 142 8.87 0.33 1.89
N ALA A 143 7.84 0.89 2.55
CA ALA A 143 6.75 0.11 3.11
C ALA A 143 5.95 -0.61 2.00
N THR A 144 5.66 0.05 0.88
CA THR A 144 4.90 -0.57 -0.21
C THR A 144 5.67 -1.72 -0.83
N LYS A 145 6.97 -1.52 -1.08
CA LYS A 145 7.85 -2.55 -1.62
C LYS A 145 7.97 -3.76 -0.68
N LEU A 146 8.08 -3.50 0.63
CA LEU A 146 8.07 -4.56 1.64
C LEU A 146 6.73 -5.31 1.68
N ALA A 147 5.60 -4.61 1.65
CA ALA A 147 4.27 -5.20 1.63
C ALA A 147 4.05 -6.10 0.40
N ILE A 148 4.49 -5.64 -0.79
CA ILE A 148 4.48 -6.45 -2.03
C ILE A 148 5.34 -7.71 -1.85
N GLY A 149 6.57 -7.55 -1.37
CA GLY A 149 7.48 -8.67 -1.14
C GLY A 149 6.88 -9.72 -0.19
N ARG A 150 6.30 -9.29 0.93
CA ARG A 150 5.62 -10.16 1.89
C ARG A 150 4.42 -10.86 1.27
N ALA A 151 3.60 -10.14 0.50
CA ALA A 151 2.45 -10.74 -0.20
C ALA A 151 2.89 -11.87 -1.14
N MET A 152 3.93 -11.62 -1.93
CA MET A 152 4.43 -12.59 -2.91
C MET A 152 5.09 -13.81 -2.25
N ARG A 153 5.75 -13.63 -1.10
CA ARG A 153 6.36 -14.72 -0.31
C ARG A 153 5.39 -15.42 0.65
N GLY A 154 4.21 -14.85 0.90
CA GLY A 154 3.26 -15.38 1.88
C GLY A 154 3.72 -15.19 3.33
N GLU A 155 4.30 -14.03 3.62
CA GLU A 155 4.87 -13.69 4.92
C GLU A 155 3.97 -12.71 5.70
N PRO A 156 3.93 -12.81 7.05
CA PRO A 156 4.49 -13.90 7.85
C PRO A 156 3.71 -15.20 7.66
N SER A 157 4.37 -16.33 7.94
CA SER A 157 3.69 -17.63 7.95
C SER A 157 2.84 -17.80 9.20
N ILE A 158 1.86 -18.72 9.18
CA ILE A 158 1.06 -19.03 10.37
C ILE A 158 1.91 -19.57 11.52
N ASP A 159 2.94 -20.36 11.23
CA ASP A 159 3.83 -20.93 12.24
C ASP A 159 4.66 -19.83 12.92
N GLU A 160 5.12 -18.84 12.16
CA GLU A 160 5.82 -17.67 12.70
C GLU A 160 4.91 -16.86 13.64
N LEU A 161 3.66 -16.61 13.21
CA LEU A 161 2.67 -15.90 14.02
C LEU A 161 2.32 -16.65 15.32
N ILE A 162 2.25 -17.98 15.27
CA ILE A 162 2.03 -18.81 16.46
C ILE A 162 3.26 -18.71 17.38
N ALA A 163 4.46 -18.84 16.84
CA ALA A 163 5.70 -18.80 17.60
C ALA A 163 5.93 -17.45 18.28
N ASN A 164 5.57 -16.34 17.62
CA ASN A 164 5.84 -14.99 18.11
C ASN A 164 4.66 -14.31 18.81
N ARG A 165 3.49 -14.98 18.94
CA ARG A 165 2.26 -14.40 19.52
C ARG A 165 2.54 -13.57 20.78
N LYS A 166 3.32 -14.11 21.72
CA LYS A 166 3.55 -13.47 23.02
C LYS A 166 4.77 -12.54 23.07
N SER A 167 5.67 -12.63 22.10
CA SER A 167 6.91 -11.84 22.08
C SER A 167 6.82 -10.60 21.20
N VAL A 168 6.00 -10.62 20.15
CA VAL A 168 5.71 -9.44 19.31
C VAL A 168 4.39 -8.83 19.75
N LYS A 169 4.44 -7.57 20.19
CA LYS A 169 3.28 -6.85 20.72
C LYS A 169 2.81 -5.78 19.75
N HIS A 170 1.50 -5.61 19.62
CA HIS A 170 0.94 -4.44 18.96
C HIS A 170 1.30 -3.19 19.76
N TYR A 171 1.80 -2.13 19.10
CA TYR A 171 2.27 -0.92 19.77
C TYR A 171 1.21 -0.29 20.70
N ALA A 172 -0.05 -0.28 20.28
CA ALA A 172 -1.17 0.23 21.08
C ALA A 172 -1.60 -0.66 22.26
N LEU A 173 -0.94 -1.80 22.51
CA LEU A 173 -1.25 -2.71 23.63
C LEU A 173 -0.17 -2.71 24.70
N GLU A 174 0.82 -1.82 24.61
CA GLU A 174 1.72 -1.54 25.73
C GLU A 174 0.90 -1.14 26.95
N ASP A 175 1.17 -1.77 28.09
CA ASP A 175 0.46 -1.62 29.38
C ASP A 175 -1.04 -1.96 29.40
N VAL A 176 -1.62 -2.44 28.28
CA VAL A 176 -3.05 -2.86 28.22
C VAL A 176 -3.20 -4.36 28.47
N VAL A 177 -2.30 -5.17 27.91
CA VAL A 177 -2.37 -6.64 27.95
C VAL A 177 -1.01 -7.21 28.31
N GLU A 178 -0.99 -8.09 29.31
CA GLU A 178 0.16 -8.96 29.57
C GLU A 178 0.11 -10.18 28.64
N TYR A 179 1.24 -10.51 28.02
CA TYR A 179 1.37 -11.57 27.01
C TYR A 179 2.01 -12.82 27.59
#